data_AF-A0A7R9GZB3-F1
#
_entry.id   AF-A0A7R9GZB3-F1
#
_cell.length_a   1.000
_cell.length_b   1.000
_cell.length_c   1.000
_cell.angle_alpha   90.00
_cell.angle_beta   90.00
_cell.angle_gamma   90.00
#
_symmetry.space_group_name_H-M   'P 1'
#
loop_
_entity.id
_entity.type
_entity.pdbx_description
1 polymer ?
#
loop_
_entity_poly.entity_id
_entity_poly.type
_entity_poly.pdbx_seq_one_letter_code
_entity_poly.pdbx_strand_id
1 'polypeptide(L)'
;MLPCTNRKLPDCFYRDTKDETKGTSSFGKRRNKTHTLCRRCGRSSYHIQKSQCAQCGYPSRKLRSYNWSVKAKRRKTTGTGRMRFLKIVRRRFR
;
A
#
# COMPACT_ATOMS: atom_id res chain seq x y z
N MET A 1 20.14 -24.84 -59.14
CA MET A 1 21.17 -24.38 -58.18
C MET A 1 20.70 -23.05 -57.60
N LEU A 2 20.52 -23.02 -56.28
CA LEU A 2 20.21 -21.84 -55.46
C LEU A 2 21.31 -20.75 -55.61
N PRO A 3 21.13 -19.50 -55.12
CA PRO A 3 19.95 -18.92 -54.46
C PRO A 3 19.54 -17.53 -54.98
N CYS A 4 18.26 -17.19 -54.79
CA CYS A 4 17.84 -15.79 -54.62
C CYS A 4 18.70 -15.15 -53.53
N THR A 5 19.53 -14.18 -53.88
CA THR A 5 20.39 -13.46 -52.94
C THR A 5 19.51 -12.61 -52.02
N ASN A 6 19.16 -13.21 -50.88
CA ASN A 6 18.82 -12.53 -49.65
C ASN A 6 19.74 -11.32 -49.44
N ARG A 7 19.24 -10.10 -49.62
CA ARG A 7 19.76 -8.93 -48.93
C ARG A 7 18.75 -7.80 -48.93
N LYS A 8 18.43 -7.39 -47.69
CA LYS A 8 17.75 -6.18 -47.25
C LYS A 8 16.23 -6.22 -47.24
N LEU A 9 15.72 -6.70 -46.12
CA LEU A 9 14.79 -5.99 -45.22
C LEU A 9 14.91 -6.62 -43.82
N PRO A 10 14.49 -5.91 -42.76
CA PRO A 10 14.92 -4.59 -42.28
C PRO A 10 15.95 -4.78 -41.15
N ASP A 11 16.54 -3.69 -40.65
CA ASP A 11 17.33 -3.74 -39.42
C ASP A 11 16.54 -4.46 -38.32
N CYS A 12 17.01 -5.65 -37.97
CA CYS A 12 16.49 -6.43 -36.88
C CYS A 12 16.67 -5.58 -35.62
N PHE A 13 15.60 -4.92 -35.20
CA PHE A 13 15.40 -4.38 -33.87
C PHE A 13 15.54 -5.54 -32.86
N TYR A 14 16.76 -5.97 -32.58
CA TYR A 14 17.05 -6.81 -31.43
C TYR A 14 17.50 -5.87 -30.31
N ARG A 15 16.53 -5.16 -29.73
CA ARG A 15 16.71 -4.61 -28.39
C ARG A 15 16.86 -5.82 -27.46
N ASP A 16 18.08 -6.05 -26.97
CA ASP A 16 18.36 -6.97 -25.87
C ASP A 16 17.44 -6.63 -24.68
N THR A 17 16.35 -7.36 -24.52
CA THR A 17 15.44 -7.31 -23.36
C THR A 17 15.88 -8.32 -22.30
N LYS A 18 17.18 -8.34 -21.98
CA LYS A 18 17.74 -9.34 -21.05
C LYS A 18 17.55 -9.03 -19.55
N ASP A 19 17.09 -7.83 -19.17
CA ASP A 19 17.10 -7.38 -17.76
C ASP A 19 15.74 -6.97 -17.16
N GLU A 20 14.65 -7.64 -17.55
CA GLU A 20 13.38 -7.59 -16.80
C GLU A 20 13.02 -8.98 -16.24
N THR A 21 14.02 -9.65 -15.65
CA THR A 21 13.81 -10.90 -14.92
C THR A 21 13.08 -10.63 -13.59
N LYS A 22 12.21 -11.56 -13.18
CA LYS A 22 11.55 -11.47 -11.87
C LYS A 22 12.58 -11.75 -10.77
N GLY A 23 12.45 -11.08 -9.62
CA GLY A 23 13.33 -11.30 -8.48
C GLY A 23 14.32 -10.15 -8.28
N THR A 24 15.57 -10.49 -7.94
CA THR A 24 16.61 -9.55 -7.45
C THR A 24 16.84 -8.35 -8.37
N SER A 25 16.98 -8.60 -9.68
CA SER A 25 17.15 -7.58 -10.73
C SER A 25 16.03 -6.51 -10.70
N SER A 26 14.78 -6.92 -10.48
CA SER A 26 13.62 -6.02 -10.44
C SER A 26 13.49 -5.23 -9.12
N PHE A 27 14.04 -5.72 -8.00
CA PHE A 27 13.89 -5.07 -6.70
C PHE A 27 14.72 -3.79 -6.57
N GLY A 28 15.87 -3.68 -7.26
CA GLY A 28 16.72 -2.49 -7.25
C GLY A 28 16.00 -1.22 -7.73
N LYS A 29 15.00 -1.37 -8.60
CA LYS A 29 14.19 -0.26 -9.13
C LYS A 29 13.12 0.24 -8.14
N ARG A 30 12.81 -0.48 -7.04
CA ARG A 30 11.67 -0.22 -6.14
C ARG A 30 12.00 0.71 -4.97
N ARG A 31 12.44 1.94 -5.26
CA ARG A 31 12.81 2.95 -4.23
C ARG A 31 11.67 3.85 -3.75
N ASN A 32 10.65 4.06 -4.58
CA ASN A 32 9.56 4.99 -4.28
C ASN A 32 8.59 4.42 -3.23
N LYS A 33 8.10 5.27 -2.32
CA LYS A 33 7.13 4.86 -1.28
C LYS A 33 5.71 5.16 -1.73
N THR A 34 4.84 4.16 -1.65
CA THR A 34 3.40 4.30 -1.93
C THR A 34 2.62 4.82 -0.73
N HIS A 35 3.12 4.51 0.48
CA HIS A 35 2.46 4.83 1.75
C HIS A 35 3.32 5.68 2.69
N THR A 36 2.66 6.58 3.42
CA THR A 36 3.23 7.40 4.49
C THR A 36 2.37 7.33 5.76
N LEU A 37 2.83 8.00 6.83
CA LEU A 37 2.12 8.09 8.10
C LEU A 37 0.80 8.86 7.95
N CYS A 38 -0.29 8.29 8.46
CA CYS A 38 -1.59 8.93 8.48
C CYS A 38 -1.78 9.78 9.75
N ARG A 39 -2.17 11.05 9.59
CA ARG A 39 -2.44 11.98 10.71
C ARG A 39 -3.45 11.47 11.74
N ARG A 40 -4.48 10.73 11.32
CA ARG A 40 -5.53 10.22 12.24
C ARG A 40 -5.11 8.97 13.00
N CYS A 41 -4.49 8.01 12.32
CA CYS A 41 -4.23 6.69 12.90
C CYS A 41 -2.77 6.42 13.27
N GLY A 42 -1.83 7.29 12.90
CA GLY A 42 -0.40 7.17 13.21
C GLY A 42 0.29 5.99 12.52
N ARG A 43 -0.38 5.26 11.62
CA ARG A 43 0.19 4.13 10.89
C ARG A 43 0.66 4.54 9.50
N SER A 44 1.70 3.87 8.98
CA SER A 44 2.14 4.00 7.59
C SER A 44 1.16 3.30 6.66
N SER A 45 0.04 3.97 6.38
CA SER A 45 -1.07 3.43 5.61
C SER A 45 -1.78 4.49 4.79
N TYR A 46 -1.27 5.72 4.79
CA TYR A 46 -1.78 6.80 3.95
C TYR A 46 -1.20 6.65 2.55
N HIS A 47 -2.03 6.43 1.54
CA HIS A 47 -1.59 6.32 0.16
C HIS A 47 -1.39 7.72 -0.43
N ILE A 48 -0.18 8.01 -0.94
CA ILE A 48 0.18 9.36 -1.42
C ILE A 48 -0.66 9.73 -2.65
N GLN A 49 -0.63 8.91 -3.69
CA GLN A 49 -1.33 9.19 -4.95
C GLN A 49 -2.85 9.27 -4.79
N LYS A 50 -3.46 8.34 -4.05
CA LYS A 50 -4.92 8.26 -3.86
C LYS A 50 -5.41 9.15 -2.73
N SER A 51 -4.51 9.79 -1.98
CA SER A 51 -4.82 10.63 -0.82
C SER A 51 -5.78 9.99 0.18
N GLN A 52 -5.66 8.66 0.39
CA GLN A 52 -6.58 7.89 1.22
C GLN A 52 -5.84 6.91 2.12
N CYS A 53 -6.31 6.79 3.37
CA CYS A 53 -5.76 5.83 4.32
C CYS A 53 -6.43 4.47 4.21
N ALA A 54 -5.65 3.43 3.91
CA ALA A 54 -6.12 2.05 3.82
C ALA A 54 -6.67 1.51 5.15
N GLN A 55 -6.13 2.00 6.28
CA GLN A 55 -6.49 1.50 7.61
C GLN A 55 -7.72 2.20 8.21
N CYS A 56 -7.75 3.54 8.21
CA CYS A 56 -8.78 4.31 8.91
C CYS A 56 -9.79 5.00 7.99
N GLY A 57 -9.52 5.05 6.67
CA GLY A 57 -10.40 5.70 5.69
C GLY A 57 -10.21 7.21 5.56
N TYR A 58 -9.31 7.85 6.32
CA TYR A 58 -9.02 9.29 6.19
C TYR A 58 -8.82 9.66 4.71
N PRO A 59 -9.52 10.67 4.15
CA PRO A 59 -10.22 11.78 4.83
C PRO A 59 -11.65 11.53 5.32
N SER A 60 -12.26 10.36 5.07
CA SER A 60 -13.66 10.09 5.43
C SER A 60 -13.97 10.40 6.90
N ARG A 61 -15.15 10.93 7.22
CA ARG A 61 -15.55 11.21 8.60
C ARG A 61 -15.66 9.93 9.43
N LYS A 62 -16.29 8.88 8.86
CA LYS A 62 -16.41 7.57 9.49
C LYS A 62 -15.08 6.82 9.48
N LEU A 63 -14.82 6.06 10.54
CA LEU A 63 -13.69 5.14 10.61
C LEU A 63 -13.98 3.88 9.79
N ARG A 64 -13.03 3.51 8.92
CA ARG A 64 -13.09 2.26 8.14
C ARG A 64 -12.99 1.04 9.06
N SER A 65 -14.05 0.22 9.06
CA SER A 65 -14.12 -1.06 9.77
C SER A 65 -15.00 -2.04 8.99
N TYR A 66 -14.69 -3.33 9.08
CA TYR A 66 -15.42 -4.40 8.40
C TYR A 66 -15.64 -5.58 9.33
N ASN A 67 -16.74 -6.30 9.13
CA ASN A 67 -17.14 -7.43 9.97
C ASN A 67 -16.27 -8.68 9.77
N TRP A 68 -15.71 -8.86 8.56
CA TRP A 68 -14.86 -10.00 8.24
C TRP A 68 -13.52 -10.03 9.01
N SER A 69 -13.08 -8.91 9.62
CA SER A 69 -11.84 -8.88 10.41
C SER A 69 -12.08 -8.54 11.87
N VAL A 70 -12.35 -9.57 12.67
CA VAL A 70 -12.50 -9.45 14.14
C VAL A 70 -11.22 -8.89 14.78
N LYS A 71 -10.05 -9.38 14.35
CA LYS A 71 -8.74 -8.92 14.87
C LYS A 71 -8.50 -7.44 14.58
N ALA A 72 -8.91 -6.94 13.41
CA ALA A 72 -8.75 -5.52 13.09
C ALA A 72 -9.64 -4.62 13.94
N LYS A 73 -10.89 -5.04 14.23
CA LYS A 73 -11.79 -4.33 15.14
C LYS A 73 -11.20 -4.23 16.55
N ARG A 74 -10.76 -5.36 17.11
CA ARG A 74 -10.19 -5.43 18.47
C ARG A 74 -9.01 -4.48 18.69
N ARG A 75 -8.16 -4.25 17.68
CA ARG A 75 -7.00 -3.35 17.78
C ARG A 75 -7.35 -1.85 17.77
N LYS A 76 -8.59 -1.46 17.48
CA LYS A 76 -9.03 -0.06 17.39
C LYS A 76 -10.18 0.28 18.37
N THR A 77 -10.69 -0.72 19.08
CA THR A 77 -11.86 -0.55 19.94
C THR A 77 -11.58 0.39 21.11
N THR A 78 -12.64 0.95 21.68
CA THR A 78 -12.56 1.69 22.94
C THR A 78 -11.86 0.82 24.00
N GLY A 79 -10.90 1.39 24.73
CA GLY A 79 -10.04 0.61 25.64
C GLY A 79 -8.56 0.60 25.26
N THR A 80 -8.20 0.70 23.98
CA THR A 80 -6.79 0.63 23.55
C THR A 80 -6.00 1.91 23.79
N GLY A 81 -6.70 3.05 23.90
CA GLY A 81 -6.09 4.37 24.11
C GLY A 81 -6.08 4.81 25.58
N ARG A 82 -5.67 6.06 25.82
CA ARG A 82 -5.53 6.62 27.17
C ARG A 82 -6.84 6.75 27.98
N MET A 83 -8.00 6.68 27.33
CA MET A 83 -9.34 6.78 27.95
C MET A 83 -9.48 7.89 29.01
N ARG A 84 -8.92 9.08 28.74
CA ARG A 84 -8.80 10.17 29.74
C ARG A 84 -10.11 10.51 30.43
N PHE A 85 -11.19 10.66 29.67
CA PHE A 85 -12.51 11.01 30.20
C PHE A 85 -13.30 9.78 30.69
N LEU A 86 -13.46 8.76 29.84
CA LEU A 86 -14.29 7.59 30.16
C LEU A 86 -13.83 6.83 31.41
N LYS A 87 -12.52 6.85 31.73
CA LYS A 87 -11.99 6.26 32.96
C LYS A 87 -12.49 6.97 34.22
N ILE A 88 -12.63 8.29 34.17
CA ILE A 88 -13.14 9.11 35.29
C ILE A 88 -14.64 8.87 35.45
N VAL A 89 -15.38 8.89 34.33
CA VAL A 89 -16.82 8.65 34.31
C VAL A 89 -17.17 7.32 34.98
N ARG A 90 -16.49 6.24 34.62
CA ARG A 90 -16.69 4.91 35.24
C ARG A 90 -16.41 4.90 36.75
N ARG A 91 -15.47 5.71 37.23
CA ARG A 91 -15.15 5.83 38.66
C ARG A 91 -16.20 6.65 39.41
N ARG A 92 -16.85 7.61 38.76
CA ARG A 92 -17.89 8.46 39.37
C ARG A 92 -19.23 7.74 39.53
N PHE A 93 -19.55 6.83 38.61
CA PHE A 93 -20.76 6.02 38.67
C PHE A 93 -20.68 4.83 39.64
N ARG A 94 -19.52 4.61 40.24
CA ARG A 94 -19.28 3.55 41.21
C ARG A 94 -19.12 4.20 42.58
#